data_AF-A0A7S0RG79-F1
#
_entry.id   AF-A0A7S0RG79-F1
#
_cell.length_a   1.000
_cell.length_b   1.000
_cell.length_c   1.000
_cell.angle_alpha   90.00
_cell.angle_beta   90.00
_cell.angle_gamma   90.00
#
_symmetry.space_group_name_H-M   'P 1'
#
loop_
_entity.id
_entity.type
_entity.pdbx_description
1 polymer ?
#
loop_
_entity_poly.entity_id
_entity_poly.type
_entity_poly.pdbx_seq_one_letter_code
_entity_poly.pdbx_strand_id
1 'polypeptide(L)'
;IAGAQMAPALNKAALKDKDAVEVLVVRQLPRPSQRTVLVGDVVAFNSPLGPPDASHVMVRRVAAMEGEEMVASAGPEEDSYSIPPGHCWVLADNPDLKPPHVIDSRSFGHIPLSNIVGRVIYAASSKSDHGPVTNHPVHEDEDGAVIDAEVDVDELIGDGSDSDREQ
;
A
#
# COMPACT_ATOMS: atom_id res chain seq x y z
N ILE A 1 7.92 3.59 4.66
CA ILE A 1 7.14 2.44 5.19
C ILE A 1 8.04 1.60 6.07
N ALA A 2 7.49 0.98 7.11
CA ALA A 2 8.21 0.10 8.02
C ALA A 2 7.42 -1.21 8.21
N GLY A 3 8.11 -2.26 8.66
CA GLY A 3 7.54 -3.58 8.93
C GLY A 3 7.25 -4.40 7.67
N ALA A 4 6.91 -5.68 7.87
CA ALA A 4 6.84 -6.70 6.82
C ALA A 4 5.44 -6.91 6.23
N GLN A 5 4.47 -6.05 6.53
CA GLN A 5 3.06 -6.28 6.13
C GLN A 5 2.88 -6.27 4.61
N MET A 6 3.68 -5.46 3.90
CA MET A 6 3.65 -5.39 2.44
C MET A 6 4.74 -6.25 1.78
N ALA A 7 5.50 -7.03 2.54
CA ALA A 7 6.51 -7.93 1.98
C ALA A 7 5.82 -9.10 1.25
N PRO A 8 6.36 -9.61 0.13
CA PRO A 8 7.64 -9.24 -0.46
C PRO A 8 7.57 -8.04 -1.42
N ALA A 9 6.38 -7.51 -1.71
CA ALA A 9 6.20 -6.45 -2.71
C ALA A 9 6.85 -5.11 -2.29
N LEU A 10 6.79 -4.79 -0.99
CA LEU A 10 7.47 -3.65 -0.38
C LEU A 10 8.14 -4.09 0.92
N ASN A 11 9.26 -3.46 1.23
CA ASN A 11 10.04 -3.62 2.45
C ASN A 11 10.38 -5.09 2.73
N LYS A 12 10.84 -5.80 1.70
CA LYS A 12 11.17 -7.24 1.79
C LYS A 12 12.21 -7.53 2.88
N ALA A 13 13.14 -6.61 3.11
CA ALA A 13 14.15 -6.71 4.16
C ALA A 13 13.52 -6.86 5.56
N ALA A 14 12.30 -6.33 5.77
CA ALA A 14 11.59 -6.44 7.04
C ALA A 14 11.20 -7.87 7.46
N LEU A 15 11.28 -8.83 6.54
CA LEU A 15 11.14 -10.26 6.87
C LEU A 15 12.30 -10.78 7.74
N LYS A 16 13.46 -10.12 7.71
CA LYS A 16 14.68 -10.52 8.45
C LYS A 16 15.14 -9.46 9.43
N ASP A 17 14.93 -8.19 9.10
CA ASP A 17 15.34 -7.04 9.89
C ASP A 17 14.11 -6.16 10.21
N LYS A 18 13.61 -6.24 11.44
CA LYS A 18 12.43 -5.49 11.88
C LYS A 18 12.57 -3.96 11.77
N ASP A 19 13.80 -3.46 11.71
CA ASP A 19 14.10 -2.03 11.66
C ASP A 19 14.29 -1.55 10.20
N ALA A 20 14.16 -2.46 9.22
CA ALA A 20 14.19 -2.13 7.81
C ALA A 20 13.01 -1.21 7.41
N VAL A 21 13.35 -0.21 6.61
CA VAL A 21 12.43 0.79 6.09
C VAL A 21 12.68 1.04 4.60
N GLU A 22 11.63 1.41 3.89
CA GLU A 22 11.69 1.91 2.52
C GLU A 22 11.05 3.28 2.43
N VAL A 23 11.63 4.19 1.67
CA VAL A 23 10.99 5.45 1.28
C VAL A 23 10.08 5.18 0.09
N LEU A 24 8.88 5.77 0.11
CA LEU A 24 7.87 5.57 -0.92
C LEU A 24 7.59 6.88 -1.64
N VAL A 25 7.50 6.84 -2.97
CA VAL A 25 6.94 7.92 -3.77
C VAL A 25 5.46 7.64 -4.01
N VAL A 26 4.62 8.59 -3.60
CA VAL A 26 3.16 8.47 -3.67
C VAL A 26 2.61 9.49 -4.66
N ARG A 27 2.02 9.00 -5.76
CA ARG A 27 1.22 9.83 -6.66
C ARG A 27 -0.06 10.21 -5.96
N GLN A 28 -0.17 11.48 -5.58
CA GLN A 28 -1.38 12.02 -4.95
C GLN A 28 -2.59 11.84 -5.87
N LEU A 29 -3.70 11.40 -5.29
CA LEU A 29 -4.99 11.26 -5.98
C LEU A 29 -6.00 12.19 -5.32
N PRO A 30 -6.13 13.45 -5.75
CA PRO A 30 -7.03 14.42 -5.10
C PRO A 30 -8.51 14.06 -5.14
N ARG A 31 -8.89 13.21 -6.11
CA ARG A 31 -10.26 12.70 -6.28
C ARG A 31 -10.20 11.20 -6.61
N PRO A 32 -9.95 10.33 -5.61
CA PRO A 32 -9.93 8.89 -5.82
C PRO A 32 -11.30 8.42 -6.29
N SER A 33 -11.32 7.53 -7.28
CA SER A 33 -12.54 6.98 -7.88
C SER A 33 -12.24 5.63 -8.51
N GLN A 34 -13.27 4.90 -8.94
CA GLN A 34 -13.10 3.65 -9.70
C GLN A 34 -12.35 3.82 -11.04
N ARG A 35 -12.11 5.06 -11.49
CA ARG A 35 -11.30 5.34 -12.69
C ARG A 35 -9.82 5.53 -12.40
N THR A 36 -9.47 5.82 -11.15
CA THR A 36 -8.12 6.20 -10.73
C THR A 36 -7.53 5.24 -9.69
N VAL A 37 -8.34 4.31 -9.19
CA VAL A 37 -7.95 3.26 -8.25
C VAL A 37 -8.52 1.96 -8.80
N LEU A 38 -7.66 0.98 -9.03
CA LEU A 38 -8.01 -0.32 -9.60
C LEU A 38 -7.50 -1.46 -8.71
N VAL A 39 -8.12 -2.64 -8.87
CA VAL A 39 -7.62 -3.87 -8.23
C VAL A 39 -6.16 -4.10 -8.65
N GLY A 40 -5.32 -4.42 -7.68
CA GLY A 40 -3.89 -4.57 -7.88
C GLY A 40 -3.08 -3.31 -7.55
N ASP A 41 -3.68 -2.14 -7.42
CA ASP A 41 -2.95 -0.94 -6.98
C ASP A 41 -2.50 -1.04 -5.52
N VAL A 42 -1.28 -0.59 -5.23
CA VAL A 42 -0.82 -0.32 -3.88
C VAL A 42 -1.13 1.12 -3.51
N VAL A 43 -1.94 1.32 -2.47
CA VAL A 43 -2.46 2.64 -2.09
C VAL A 43 -2.01 3.02 -0.69
N ALA A 44 -1.66 4.29 -0.52
CA ALA A 44 -1.53 4.94 0.78
C ALA A 44 -2.88 5.58 1.14
N PHE A 45 -3.39 5.31 2.34
CA PHE A 45 -4.71 5.77 2.78
C PHE A 45 -4.73 6.10 4.26
N ASN A 46 -5.63 7.00 4.65
CA ASN A 46 -5.90 7.29 6.05
C ASN A 46 -6.63 6.10 6.70
N SER A 47 -6.03 5.54 7.74
CA SER A 47 -6.56 4.40 8.48
C SER A 47 -7.95 4.72 9.02
N PRO A 48 -8.94 3.81 8.83
CA PRO A 48 -10.27 3.97 9.43
C PRO A 48 -10.26 3.74 10.95
N LEU A 49 -9.14 3.27 11.52
CA LEU A 49 -8.99 2.97 12.95
C LEU A 49 -8.33 4.10 13.74
N GLY A 50 -7.79 5.11 13.06
CA GLY A 50 -7.18 6.27 13.72
C GLY A 50 -8.23 7.26 14.26
N PRO A 51 -7.87 8.13 15.22
CA PRO A 51 -8.75 9.20 15.65
C PRO A 51 -8.92 10.23 14.51
N PRO A 52 -10.06 10.93 14.42
CA PRO A 52 -10.39 11.81 13.29
C PRO A 52 -9.40 12.97 13.04
N ASP A 53 -8.64 13.35 14.06
CA ASP A 53 -7.72 14.48 14.10
C ASP A 53 -6.24 14.08 13.94
N ALA A 54 -5.94 12.78 13.78
CA ALA A 54 -4.59 12.31 13.49
C ALA A 54 -4.55 11.51 12.18
N SER A 55 -3.75 11.96 11.23
CA SER A 55 -3.48 11.19 10.01
C SER A 55 -2.63 9.96 10.35
N HIS A 56 -3.24 8.79 10.41
CA HIS A 56 -2.53 7.51 10.48
C HIS A 56 -2.54 6.86 9.10
N VAL A 57 -1.47 7.06 8.32
CA VAL A 57 -1.38 6.53 6.95
C VAL A 57 -0.98 5.06 6.97
N MET A 58 -1.76 4.24 6.27
CA MET A 58 -1.48 2.83 6.01
C MET A 58 -1.23 2.61 4.52
N VAL A 59 -0.49 1.55 4.19
CA VAL A 59 -0.24 1.12 2.81
C VAL A 59 -0.74 -0.30 2.62
N ARG A 60 -1.61 -0.52 1.65
CA ARG A 60 -2.22 -1.83 1.33
C ARG A 60 -2.47 -1.95 -0.16
N ARG A 61 -2.64 -3.17 -0.65
CA ARG A 61 -3.06 -3.45 -2.03
C ARG A 61 -4.56 -3.53 -2.13
N VAL A 62 -5.14 -2.87 -3.13
CA VAL A 62 -6.55 -2.99 -3.49
C VAL A 62 -6.77 -4.41 -4.01
N ALA A 63 -7.64 -5.16 -3.34
CA ALA A 63 -7.90 -6.56 -3.65
C ALA A 63 -9.30 -6.79 -4.25
N ALA A 64 -10.24 -5.88 -3.98
CA ALA A 64 -11.57 -5.91 -4.58
C ALA A 64 -12.20 -4.50 -4.55
N MET A 65 -13.11 -4.24 -5.47
CA MET A 65 -13.80 -2.96 -5.64
C MET A 65 -15.31 -3.09 -5.44
N GLU A 66 -15.99 -1.94 -5.41
CA GLU A 66 -17.46 -1.83 -5.45
C GLU A 66 -18.12 -2.91 -6.32
N GLY A 67 -19.17 -3.54 -5.76
CA GLY A 67 -19.98 -4.54 -6.45
C GLY A 67 -19.42 -5.96 -6.42
N GLU A 68 -18.15 -6.16 -6.06
CA GLU A 68 -17.60 -7.51 -5.88
C GLU A 68 -18.19 -8.18 -4.63
N GLU A 69 -18.54 -9.46 -4.77
CA GLU A 69 -19.09 -10.28 -3.68
C GLU A 69 -17.98 -10.84 -2.79
N MET A 70 -18.15 -10.67 -1.49
CA MET A 70 -17.25 -11.13 -0.45
C MET A 70 -17.91 -12.25 0.34
N VAL A 71 -17.20 -13.35 0.54
CA VAL A 71 -17.66 -14.47 1.37
C VAL A 71 -17.04 -14.34 2.76
N ALA A 72 -17.87 -14.17 3.79
CA ALA A 72 -17.41 -14.16 5.17
C ALA A 72 -16.88 -15.56 5.55
N SER A 73 -15.57 -15.71 5.76
CA SER A 73 -14.96 -17.02 6.04
C SER A 73 -15.21 -17.56 7.46
N ALA A 74 -16.12 -16.96 8.23
CA ALA A 74 -16.29 -17.24 9.65
C ALA A 74 -17.76 -17.14 10.11
N GLY A 75 -18.61 -18.05 9.66
CA GLY A 75 -19.96 -18.22 10.19
C GLY A 75 -20.68 -19.44 9.58
N PRO A 76 -21.63 -20.08 10.31
CA PRO A 76 -22.48 -21.15 9.76
C PRO A 76 -23.50 -20.64 8.72
N GLU A 77 -23.70 -19.34 8.64
CA GLU A 77 -24.40 -18.65 7.55
C GLU A 77 -23.33 -17.95 6.70
N GLU A 78 -23.08 -18.47 5.50
CA GLU A 78 -22.23 -17.83 4.48
C GLU A 78 -22.96 -16.60 3.94
N ASP A 79 -23.09 -15.56 4.75
CA ASP A 79 -23.65 -14.29 4.30
C ASP A 79 -22.65 -13.63 3.35
N SER A 80 -22.87 -13.84 2.05
CA SER A 80 -22.22 -13.07 1.01
C SER A 80 -22.69 -11.62 1.09
N TYR A 81 -21.77 -10.66 1.03
CA TYR A 81 -22.12 -9.26 0.88
C TYR A 81 -21.29 -8.63 -0.24
N SER A 82 -21.85 -7.63 -0.91
CA SER A 82 -21.13 -6.88 -1.95
C SER A 82 -20.44 -5.66 -1.35
N ILE A 83 -19.27 -5.30 -1.87
CA ILE A 83 -18.60 -4.05 -1.49
C ILE A 83 -19.50 -2.86 -1.91
N PRO A 84 -19.83 -1.93 -0.99
CA PRO A 84 -20.72 -0.82 -1.30
C PRO A 84 -20.17 0.16 -2.33
N PRO A 85 -21.05 0.98 -2.93
CA PRO A 85 -20.60 2.02 -3.83
C PRO A 85 -19.60 3.01 -3.25
N GLY A 86 -18.57 3.34 -4.02
CA GLY A 86 -17.49 4.23 -3.62
C GLY A 86 -16.54 3.65 -2.58
N HIS A 87 -16.53 2.32 -2.39
CA HIS A 87 -15.65 1.64 -1.43
C HIS A 87 -14.73 0.63 -2.14
N CYS A 88 -13.66 0.25 -1.44
CA CYS A 88 -12.77 -0.83 -1.84
C CYS A 88 -12.36 -1.69 -0.64
N TRP A 89 -11.85 -2.88 -0.96
CA TRP A 89 -11.26 -3.82 -0.02
C TRP A 89 -9.75 -3.84 -0.21
N VAL A 90 -8.99 -3.70 0.87
CA VAL A 90 -7.54 -3.61 0.83
C VAL A 90 -6.89 -4.68 1.70
N LEU A 91 -5.83 -5.31 1.18
CA LEU A 91 -5.10 -6.39 1.85
C LEU A 91 -3.61 -6.06 1.95
N ALA A 92 -2.99 -6.66 2.96
CA ALA A 92 -1.55 -6.71 3.06
C ALA A 92 -0.99 -7.76 2.07
N ASP A 93 0.16 -7.48 1.45
CA ASP A 93 0.76 -8.41 0.47
C ASP A 93 1.44 -9.63 1.13
N ASN A 94 1.73 -9.56 2.44
CA ASN A 94 2.37 -10.66 3.15
C ASN A 94 1.39 -11.81 3.41
N PRO A 95 1.56 -12.97 2.75
CA PRO A 95 0.63 -14.10 2.86
C PRO A 95 0.72 -14.81 4.21
N ASP A 96 1.84 -14.67 4.92
CA ASP A 96 2.08 -15.32 6.21
C ASP A 96 1.38 -14.58 7.36
N LEU A 97 0.88 -13.37 7.12
CA LEU A 97 0.18 -12.57 8.11
C LEU A 97 -1.34 -12.66 7.96
N LYS A 98 -2.00 -12.91 9.09
CA LYS A 98 -3.46 -12.91 9.23
C LYS A 98 -3.86 -12.10 10.47
N PRO A 99 -5.09 -11.56 10.52
CA PRO A 99 -5.59 -10.95 11.75
C PRO A 99 -5.44 -11.89 12.96
N PRO A 100 -5.06 -11.39 14.15
CA PRO A 100 -4.87 -9.98 14.50
C PRO A 100 -3.46 -9.44 14.22
N HIS A 101 -2.54 -10.25 13.67
CA HIS A 101 -1.14 -9.88 13.45
C HIS A 101 -0.92 -8.93 12.26
N VAL A 102 -1.94 -8.73 11.44
CA VAL A 102 -2.00 -7.70 10.41
C VAL A 102 -3.37 -7.05 10.43
N ILE A 103 -3.35 -5.74 10.22
CA ILE A 103 -4.54 -4.89 10.16
C ILE A 103 -4.79 -4.52 8.70
N ASP A 104 -5.86 -5.04 8.12
CA ASP A 104 -6.32 -4.70 6.78
C ASP A 104 -7.85 -4.84 6.71
N SER A 105 -8.45 -4.89 5.52
CA SER A 105 -9.90 -4.98 5.42
C SER A 105 -10.50 -6.22 6.09
N ARG A 106 -9.71 -7.30 6.30
CA ARG A 106 -10.17 -8.45 7.10
C ARG A 106 -10.40 -8.09 8.57
N SER A 107 -9.81 -7.00 9.05
CA SER A 107 -9.95 -6.47 10.41
C SER A 107 -11.00 -5.37 10.51
N PHE A 108 -11.07 -4.45 9.54
CA PHE A 108 -11.90 -3.24 9.62
C PHE A 108 -13.00 -3.12 8.55
N GLY A 109 -13.11 -4.08 7.64
CA GLY A 109 -14.04 -4.06 6.51
C GLY A 109 -13.54 -3.25 5.31
N HIS A 110 -14.44 -2.91 4.40
CA HIS A 110 -14.15 -2.04 3.26
C HIS A 110 -13.88 -0.59 3.70
N ILE A 111 -13.12 0.17 2.91
CA ILE A 111 -12.90 1.60 3.13
C ILE A 111 -13.51 2.43 2.02
N PRO A 112 -14.01 3.65 2.30
CA PRO A 112 -14.34 4.61 1.26
C PRO A 112 -13.10 4.93 0.41
N LEU A 113 -13.27 5.09 -0.90
CA LEU A 113 -12.19 5.55 -1.78
C LEU A 113 -11.64 6.91 -1.34
N SER A 114 -12.44 7.75 -0.69
CA SER A 114 -12.00 9.04 -0.12
C SER A 114 -10.95 8.92 0.98
N ASN A 115 -10.74 7.73 1.56
CA ASN A 115 -9.64 7.51 2.48
C ASN A 115 -8.28 7.46 1.77
N ILE A 116 -8.26 7.13 0.47
CA ILE A 116 -7.04 7.01 -0.31
C ILE A 116 -6.42 8.40 -0.51
N VAL A 117 -5.16 8.53 -0.10
CA VAL A 117 -4.34 9.71 -0.31
C VAL A 117 -3.69 9.66 -1.70
N GLY A 118 -3.19 8.49 -2.07
CA GLY A 118 -2.54 8.31 -3.36
C GLY A 118 -2.10 6.88 -3.62
N ARG A 119 -1.59 6.66 -4.83
CA ARG A 119 -1.01 5.38 -5.27
C ARG A 119 0.49 5.39 -5.04
N VAL A 120 1.02 4.30 -4.52
CA VAL A 120 2.47 4.10 -4.34
C VAL A 120 3.05 3.67 -5.69
N ILE A 121 3.93 4.49 -6.27
CA ILE A 121 4.46 4.29 -7.63
C ILE A 121 5.93 3.89 -7.64
N TYR A 122 6.66 4.18 -6.57
CA TYR A 122 8.09 3.88 -6.44
C TYR A 122 8.46 3.59 -4.99
N ALA A 123 9.45 2.73 -4.78
CA ALA A 123 10.00 2.40 -3.48
C ALA A 123 11.52 2.36 -3.53
N ALA A 124 12.18 2.79 -2.45
CA ALA A 124 13.63 2.77 -2.33
C ALA A 124 14.05 2.46 -0.88
N SER A 125 14.91 1.47 -0.69
CA SER A 125 15.58 1.19 0.58
C SER A 125 16.99 1.79 0.61
N SER A 126 17.62 1.93 -0.56
CA SER A 126 18.94 2.51 -0.75
C SER A 126 19.14 2.95 -2.21
N LYS A 127 20.30 3.55 -2.52
CA LYS A 127 20.69 3.92 -3.90
C LYS A 127 20.88 2.72 -4.84
N SER A 128 20.92 1.49 -4.33
CA SER A 128 21.10 0.27 -5.13
C SER A 128 19.94 -0.72 -5.04
N ASP A 129 18.99 -0.48 -4.13
CA ASP A 129 17.80 -1.29 -3.94
C ASP A 129 16.58 -0.38 -3.93
N HIS A 130 16.07 -0.12 -5.13
CA HIS A 130 14.95 0.76 -5.41
C HIS A 130 14.32 0.42 -6.76
N GLY A 131 13.08 0.84 -6.99
CA GLY A 131 12.39 0.61 -8.25
C GLY A 131 10.90 0.95 -8.26
N PRO A 132 10.26 0.85 -9.43
CA PRO A 132 8.83 1.04 -9.57
C PRO A 132 8.06 -0.04 -8.79
N VAL A 133 6.92 0.35 -8.23
CA VAL A 133 6.02 -0.58 -7.54
C VAL A 133 5.06 -1.19 -8.55
N THR A 134 4.95 -2.51 -8.54
CA THR A 134 3.99 -3.24 -9.39
C THR A 134 2.55 -2.90 -8.98
N ASN A 135 1.80 -2.31 -9.89
CA ASN A 135 0.42 -1.85 -9.74
C ASN A 135 -0.47 -2.47 -10.83
N HIS A 136 -1.71 -2.01 -10.99
CA HIS A 136 -2.50 -2.40 -12.15
C HIS A 136 -1.80 -1.96 -13.45
N PRO A 137 -1.73 -2.79 -14.52
CA PRO A 137 -0.93 -2.50 -15.71
C PRO A 137 -1.21 -1.13 -16.37
N VAL A 138 -2.48 -0.74 -16.43
CA VAL A 138 -2.87 0.59 -16.95
C VAL A 138 -2.20 1.73 -16.17
N HIS A 139 -2.08 1.61 -14.85
CA HIS A 139 -1.44 2.63 -14.03
C HIS A 139 0.09 2.56 -14.07
N GLU A 140 0.67 1.37 -14.27
CA GLU A 140 2.11 1.26 -14.52
C GLU A 140 2.51 2.04 -15.77
N ASP A 141 1.74 1.89 -16.85
CA ASP A 141 1.94 2.64 -18.10
C ASP A 141 1.76 4.16 -17.90
N GLU A 142 0.73 4.57 -17.15
CA GLU A 142 0.45 6.00 -16.88
C GLU A 142 1.45 6.67 -15.93
N ASP A 143 1.99 5.92 -14.98
CA ASP A 143 2.90 6.44 -13.96
C ASP A 143 4.37 6.38 -14.41
N GLY A 144 4.73 5.55 -15.39
CA GLY A 144 6.10 5.41 -15.88
C GLY A 144 6.73 6.75 -16.28
N ALA A 145 6.03 7.58 -17.06
CA ALA A 145 6.53 8.89 -17.46
C ALA A 145 6.69 9.87 -16.28
N VAL A 146 5.88 9.73 -15.22
CA VAL A 146 6.01 10.54 -14.01
C VAL A 146 7.20 10.08 -13.18
N ILE A 147 7.41 8.75 -13.09
CA ILE A 147 8.58 8.18 -12.41
C ILE A 147 9.85 8.66 -13.07
N ASP A 148 9.95 8.54 -14.40
CA ASP A 148 11.14 8.94 -15.17
C ASP A 148 11.46 10.44 -15.07
N ALA A 149 10.44 11.28 -14.87
CA ALA A 149 10.60 12.73 -14.82
C ALA A 149 10.87 13.28 -13.41
N GLU A 150 10.28 12.68 -12.38
CA GLU A 150 10.20 13.27 -11.04
C GLU A 150 10.96 12.49 -9.96
N VAL A 151 11.32 11.22 -10.19
CA VAL A 151 12.02 10.42 -9.17
C VAL A 151 13.52 10.65 -9.26
N ASP A 152 14.03 11.41 -8.29
CA ASP A 152 15.45 11.52 -8.00
C ASP A 152 15.80 10.63 -6.80
N VAL A 153 16.52 9.54 -7.05
CA VAL A 153 16.89 8.55 -6.02
C VAL A 153 17.92 9.11 -5.04
N ASP A 154 18.82 9.97 -5.52
CA ASP A 154 19.85 10.59 -4.67
C ASP A 154 19.18 11.54 -3.67
N GLU A 155 18.18 12.31 -4.11
CA GLU A 155 17.37 13.15 -3.21
C GLU A 155 16.48 12.32 -2.27
N LEU A 156 15.90 11.22 -2.77
CA LEU A 156 14.97 10.38 -2.00
C LEU A 156 15.61 9.68 -0.81
N ILE A 157 16.84 9.19 -0.98
CA ILE A 157 17.61 8.49 0.06
C ILE A 157 18.54 9.45 0.81
N GLY A 158 18.89 10.59 0.20
CA GLY A 158 19.85 11.56 0.73
C GLY A 158 21.30 11.07 0.65
N ASP A 159 22.26 11.98 0.90
CA ASP A 159 23.70 11.67 0.95
C ASP A 159 24.16 11.00 2.27
N GLY A 160 23.23 10.33 2.96
CA GLY A 160 23.41 9.74 4.28
C GLY A 160 24.16 8.40 4.29
N SER A 161 25.50 8.49 4.23
CA SER A 161 26.51 7.63 4.87
C SER A 161 26.52 6.11 4.60
N ASP A 162 27.27 5.71 3.58
CA ASP A 162 27.97 4.42 3.54
C ASP A 162 29.29 4.47 4.39
N SER A 163 29.33 5.31 5.43
CA SER A 163 30.55 5.62 6.19
C SER A 163 30.59 5.14 7.64
N ASP A 164 29.58 4.45 8.18
CA ASP A 164 29.59 3.97 9.58
C ASP A 164 29.22 2.47 9.73
N ARG A 165 29.86 1.58 8.95
CA ARG A 165 29.84 0.13 9.20
C ARG A 165 31.22 -0.51 9.34
N GLU A 166 32.23 0.27 9.73
CA GLU A 166 33.44 -0.26 10.35
C GLU A 166 33.59 0.35 11.75
N GLN A 167 33.13 -0.39 12.76
CA GLN A 167 33.74 -0.53 14.09
C GLN A 167 33.09 -1.68 14.87
#